data_AF-A0A7S0Y7Z2-F1
#
_entry.id   AF-A0A7S0Y7Z2-F1
#
_cell.length_a   1.000
_cell.length_b   1.000
_cell.length_c   1.000
_cell.angle_alpha   90.00
_cell.angle_beta   90.00
_cell.angle_gamma   90.00
#
_symmetry.space_group_name_H-M   'P 1'
#
loop_
_entity.id
_entity.type
_entity.pdbx_description
1 polymer ?
#
loop_
_entity_poly.entity_id
_entity_poly.type
_entity_poly.pdbx_seq_one_letter_code
_entity_poly.pdbx_strand_id
1 'polypeptide(L)'
;RQRVCSGTAPYAISVVGAAGVAGMIYAKMMKYQIRVQRGVGKRLTMYKTQASKRMPPALLDALMGRNIQAALREHGLATPTIVMTVALFLGVMAAIYTILFYGFVAFTDQSDLDSGLLNDFILVIVIVIAYQTTVAETDSEALQDRIEETVEQIMVNLNNVIGMVEEQIVLAETLVAKMRKQMEDERGDDEYESSDEYSDEEVQEGQMVAHPQHQVN
;
A
#
# COMPACT_ATOMS: atom_id res chain seq x y z
N ARG A 1 -18.71 -57.11 -12.56
CA ARG A 1 -17.47 -56.63 -11.90
C ARG A 1 -17.23 -55.18 -12.33
N GLN A 2 -17.72 -54.23 -11.55
CA GLN A 2 -17.46 -52.80 -11.77
C GLN A 2 -16.01 -52.53 -11.38
N ARG A 3 -15.19 -52.09 -12.35
CA ARG A 3 -13.87 -51.53 -12.07
C ARG A 3 -14.12 -50.16 -11.45
N VAL A 4 -13.97 -50.04 -10.13
CA VAL A 4 -14.00 -48.74 -9.47
C VAL A 4 -12.76 -47.98 -9.95
N CYS A 5 -12.99 -46.81 -10.52
CA CYS A 5 -11.96 -45.89 -10.99
C CYS A 5 -11.10 -45.42 -9.80
N SER A 6 -10.04 -46.15 -9.44
CA SER A 6 -9.09 -45.75 -8.38
C SER A 6 -8.07 -44.71 -8.85
N GLY A 7 -7.93 -44.50 -10.17
CA GLY A 7 -6.93 -43.60 -10.74
C GLY A 7 -7.14 -42.10 -10.45
N THR A 8 -8.27 -41.69 -9.85
CA THR A 8 -8.58 -40.26 -9.60
C THR A 8 -8.34 -39.81 -8.16
N ALA A 9 -8.18 -40.73 -7.20
CA ALA A 9 -8.03 -40.38 -5.79
C ALA A 9 -6.74 -39.59 -5.47
N PRO A 10 -5.55 -39.98 -5.99
CA PRO A 10 -4.30 -39.26 -5.69
C PRO A 10 -4.31 -37.82 -6.24
N TYR A 11 -4.91 -37.63 -7.40
CA TYR A 11 -5.07 -36.31 -8.03
C TYR A 11 -6.00 -35.42 -7.22
N ALA A 12 -7.12 -35.95 -6.73
CA ALA A 12 -8.05 -35.19 -5.90
C ALA A 12 -7.39 -34.75 -4.59
N ILE A 13 -6.66 -35.64 -3.91
CA ILE A 13 -5.98 -35.35 -2.63
C ILE A 13 -4.91 -34.27 -2.82
N SER A 14 -4.07 -34.38 -3.85
CA SER A 14 -3.01 -33.41 -4.14
C SER A 14 -3.54 -32.02 -4.49
N VAL A 15 -4.59 -31.93 -5.32
CA VAL A 15 -5.23 -30.65 -5.68
C VAL A 15 -5.90 -30.00 -4.47
N VAL A 16 -6.69 -30.77 -3.70
CA VAL A 16 -7.35 -30.24 -2.50
C VAL A 16 -6.34 -29.83 -1.43
N GLY A 17 -5.29 -30.64 -1.22
CA GLY A 17 -4.21 -30.33 -0.30
C GLY A 17 -3.45 -29.06 -0.69
N ALA A 18 -3.05 -28.94 -1.96
CA ALA A 18 -2.36 -27.76 -2.46
C ALA A 18 -3.22 -26.50 -2.36
N ALA A 19 -4.49 -26.58 -2.76
CA ALA A 19 -5.43 -25.47 -2.66
C ALA A 19 -5.64 -25.05 -1.19
N GLY A 20 -5.74 -26.02 -0.28
CA GLY A 20 -5.85 -25.77 1.16
C GLY A 20 -4.63 -25.03 1.71
N VAL A 21 -3.42 -25.53 1.46
CA VAL A 21 -2.17 -24.89 1.91
C VAL A 21 -1.99 -23.51 1.28
N ALA A 22 -2.23 -23.35 -0.01
CA ALA A 22 -2.18 -22.06 -0.69
C ALA A 22 -3.16 -21.04 -0.10
N GLY A 23 -4.40 -21.47 0.19
CA GLY A 23 -5.40 -20.65 0.86
C GLY A 23 -4.96 -20.19 2.25
N MET A 24 -4.30 -21.06 3.03
CA MET A 24 -3.74 -20.68 4.33
C MET A 24 -2.59 -19.69 4.22
N ILE A 25 -1.65 -19.90 3.29
CA ILE A 25 -0.54 -18.95 3.04
C ILE A 25 -1.11 -17.58 2.67
N TYR A 26 -2.07 -17.55 1.75
CA TYR A 26 -2.74 -16.32 1.33
C TYR A 26 -3.43 -15.62 2.52
N ALA A 27 -4.21 -16.36 3.30
CA ALA A 27 -4.91 -15.81 4.48
C ALA A 27 -3.92 -15.29 5.54
N LYS A 28 -2.79 -15.98 5.74
CA LYS A 28 -1.72 -15.56 6.68
C LYS A 28 -1.10 -14.24 6.23
N MET A 29 -0.68 -14.14 4.98
CA MET A 29 -0.10 -12.92 4.41
C MET A 29 -1.09 -11.75 4.45
N MET A 30 -2.37 -12.00 4.14
CA MET A 30 -3.43 -10.99 4.25
C MET A 30 -3.64 -10.50 5.68
N LYS A 31 -3.69 -11.41 6.66
CA LYS A 31 -3.81 -11.02 8.08
C LYS A 31 -2.60 -10.18 8.52
N TYR A 32 -1.40 -10.56 8.10
CA TYR A 32 -0.17 -9.82 8.39
C TYR A 32 -0.20 -8.42 7.77
N GLN A 33 -0.57 -8.29 6.49
CA GLN A 33 -0.77 -7.01 5.81
C GLN A 33 -1.77 -6.11 6.55
N ILE A 34 -2.93 -6.64 6.95
CA ILE A 34 -3.96 -5.87 7.67
C ILE A 34 -3.43 -5.38 9.03
N ARG A 35 -2.67 -6.22 9.75
CA ARG A 35 -2.09 -5.83 11.05
C ARG A 35 -1.06 -4.73 10.89
N VAL A 36 -0.16 -4.85 9.92
CA VAL A 36 0.84 -3.81 9.60
C VAL A 36 0.13 -2.51 9.21
N GLN A 37 -0.85 -2.56 8.30
CA GLN A 37 -1.64 -1.39 7.91
C GLN A 37 -2.31 -0.70 9.09
N ARG A 38 -2.90 -1.46 10.02
CA ARG A 38 -3.50 -0.92 11.25
C ARG A 38 -2.45 -0.30 12.16
N GLY A 39 -1.28 -0.93 12.29
CA GLY A 39 -0.16 -0.43 13.08
C GLY A 39 0.36 0.91 12.56
N VAL A 40 0.65 0.97 11.26
CA VAL A 40 1.06 2.19 10.55
C VAL A 40 -0.02 3.25 10.69
N GLY A 41 -1.29 2.93 10.41
CA GLY A 41 -2.41 3.87 10.49
C GLY A 41 -2.55 4.52 11.87
N LYS A 42 -2.38 3.75 12.96
CA LYS A 42 -2.41 4.29 14.33
C LYS A 42 -1.26 5.26 14.63
N ARG A 43 -0.03 4.92 14.20
CA ARG A 43 1.13 5.82 14.40
C ARG A 43 1.02 7.07 13.54
N LEU A 44 0.48 6.91 12.34
CA LEU A 44 0.27 7.98 11.39
C LEU A 44 -0.79 8.98 11.85
N THR A 45 -1.89 8.55 12.47
CA THR A 45 -2.88 9.49 13.02
C THR A 45 -2.29 10.33 14.14
N MET A 46 -1.47 9.74 15.01
CA MET A 46 -0.73 10.49 16.03
C MET A 46 0.23 11.50 15.40
N TYR A 47 0.94 11.10 14.34
CA TYR A 47 1.85 11.98 13.62
C TYR A 47 1.11 13.11 12.89
N LYS A 48 -0.04 12.82 12.26
CA LYS A 48 -0.89 13.81 11.59
C LYS A 48 -1.34 14.91 12.52
N THR A 49 -1.65 14.60 13.78
CA THR A 49 -1.99 15.62 14.79
C THR A 49 -0.81 16.54 15.13
N GLN A 50 0.43 16.05 15.02
CA GLN A 50 1.62 16.87 15.24
C GLN A 50 1.99 17.68 13.99
N ALA A 51 1.95 17.06 12.81
CA ALA A 51 2.34 17.64 11.53
C ALA A 51 1.30 18.62 10.94
N SER A 52 0.02 18.50 11.32
CA SER A 52 -1.04 19.42 10.87
C SER A 52 -0.81 20.88 11.26
N LYS A 53 0.10 21.14 12.21
CA LYS A 53 0.53 22.49 12.57
C LYS A 53 1.44 23.15 11.53
N ARG A 54 2.08 22.35 10.66
CA ARG A 54 3.10 22.80 9.71
C ARG A 54 2.69 22.61 8.25
N MET A 55 1.78 21.68 7.97
CA MET A 55 1.30 21.40 6.62
C MET A 55 -0.22 21.45 6.51
N PRO A 56 -0.76 21.90 5.36
CA PRO A 56 -2.17 21.77 5.05
C PRO A 56 -2.62 20.29 5.09
N PRO A 57 -3.75 19.97 5.73
CA PRO A 57 -4.19 18.58 5.95
C PRO A 57 -4.44 17.83 4.64
N ALA A 58 -4.86 18.52 3.57
CA ALA A 58 -5.09 17.92 2.27
C ALA A 58 -3.80 17.39 1.61
N LEU A 59 -2.69 18.12 1.74
CA LEU A 59 -1.38 17.70 1.23
C LEU A 59 -0.84 16.53 2.04
N LEU A 60 -0.99 16.59 3.36
CA LEU A 60 -0.57 15.53 4.27
C LEU A 60 -1.29 14.23 3.95
N ASP A 61 -2.61 14.26 3.75
CA ASP A 61 -3.41 13.08 3.41
C ASP A 61 -3.05 12.49 2.04
N ALA A 62 -2.78 13.34 1.04
CA ALA A 62 -2.36 12.89 -0.28
C ALA A 62 -0.97 12.21 -0.26
N LEU A 63 -0.02 12.81 0.45
CA LEU A 63 1.34 12.28 0.59
C LEU A 63 1.36 10.99 1.40
N MET A 64 0.67 10.98 2.55
CA MET A 64 0.60 9.81 3.41
C MET A 64 -0.11 8.64 2.72
N GLY A 65 -1.23 8.87 2.04
CA GLY A 65 -1.97 7.81 1.35
C GLY A 65 -1.15 7.11 0.26
N ARG A 66 -0.45 7.87 -0.58
CA ARG A 66 0.43 7.32 -1.63
C ARG A 66 1.68 6.65 -1.06
N ASN A 67 2.33 7.28 -0.07
CA ASN A 67 3.57 6.74 0.50
C ASN A 67 3.34 5.49 1.34
N ILE A 68 2.21 5.36 2.04
CA ILE A 68 1.87 4.12 2.76
C ILE A 68 1.68 2.96 1.80
N GLN A 69 0.99 3.18 0.67
CA GLN A 69 0.82 2.13 -0.34
C GLN A 69 2.16 1.77 -0.99
N ALA A 70 3.02 2.75 -1.25
CA ALA A 70 4.37 2.52 -1.78
C ALA A 70 5.24 1.73 -0.80
N ALA A 71 5.27 2.13 0.47
CA ALA A 71 6.04 1.45 1.52
C ALA A 71 5.54 0.02 1.76
N LEU A 72 4.22 -0.20 1.78
CA LEU A 72 3.66 -1.55 1.85
C LEU A 72 4.07 -2.42 0.63
N ARG A 73 4.19 -1.82 -0.55
CA ARG A 73 4.68 -2.53 -1.74
C ARG A 73 6.16 -2.89 -1.63
N GLU A 74 6.97 -2.00 -1.09
CA GLU A 74 8.40 -2.18 -0.90
C GLU A 74 8.72 -3.30 0.11
N HIS A 75 7.92 -3.42 1.18
CA HIS A 75 8.03 -4.53 2.14
C HIS A 75 7.33 -5.82 1.69
N GLY A 76 6.92 -5.94 0.42
CA GLY A 76 6.29 -7.14 -0.12
C GLY A 76 4.88 -7.44 0.40
N LEU A 77 4.28 -6.48 1.12
CA LEU A 77 2.92 -6.56 1.66
C LEU A 77 1.85 -6.14 0.67
N ALA A 78 2.23 -5.78 -0.56
CA ALA A 78 1.27 -5.50 -1.62
C ALA A 78 0.55 -6.78 -2.03
N THR A 79 -0.76 -6.68 -2.22
CA THR A 79 -1.62 -7.74 -2.76
C THR A 79 -1.02 -8.46 -3.99
N PRO A 80 -0.48 -7.77 -5.02
CA PRO A 80 0.16 -8.45 -6.15
C PRO A 80 1.37 -9.29 -5.75
N THR A 81 2.18 -8.84 -4.78
CA THR A 81 3.33 -9.59 -4.28
C THR A 81 2.87 -10.84 -3.54
N ILE A 82 1.83 -10.74 -2.71
CA ILE A 82 1.24 -11.89 -2.01
C ILE A 82 0.73 -12.93 -3.03
N VAL A 83 0.00 -12.49 -4.06
CA VAL A 83 -0.50 -13.35 -5.13
C VAL A 83 0.64 -14.03 -5.87
N MET A 84 1.71 -13.29 -6.20
CA MET A 84 2.90 -13.85 -6.86
C MET A 84 3.59 -14.92 -5.99
N THR A 85 3.73 -14.68 -4.68
CA THR A 85 4.31 -15.65 -3.75
C THR A 85 3.48 -16.93 -3.68
N VAL A 86 2.15 -16.80 -3.58
CA VAL A 86 1.24 -17.97 -3.57
C VAL A 86 1.29 -18.71 -4.92
N ALA A 87 1.35 -17.99 -6.03
CA ALA A 87 1.47 -18.59 -7.36
C ALA A 87 2.81 -19.34 -7.53
N LEU A 88 3.92 -18.76 -7.06
CA LEU A 88 5.23 -19.41 -7.07
C LEU A 88 5.21 -20.68 -6.22
N PHE A 89 4.63 -20.62 -5.02
CA PHE A 89 4.45 -21.79 -4.16
C PHE A 89 3.65 -22.90 -4.87
N LEU A 90 2.53 -22.56 -5.50
CA LEU A 90 1.74 -23.52 -6.28
C LEU A 90 2.54 -24.11 -7.44
N GLY A 91 3.38 -23.32 -8.11
CA GLY A 91 4.28 -23.80 -9.16
C GLY A 91 5.29 -24.82 -8.65
N VAL A 92 5.91 -24.56 -7.48
CA VAL A 92 6.84 -25.51 -6.84
C VAL A 92 6.12 -26.79 -6.43
N MET A 93 4.94 -26.69 -5.82
CA MET A 93 4.13 -27.86 -5.45
C MET A 93 3.71 -28.67 -6.69
N ALA A 94 3.35 -28.00 -7.79
CA ALA A 94 3.04 -28.67 -9.05
C ALA A 94 4.25 -29.44 -9.57
N ALA A 95 5.46 -28.85 -9.56
CA ALA A 95 6.68 -29.53 -9.97
C ALA A 95 6.99 -30.76 -9.10
N ILE A 96 6.84 -30.64 -7.77
CA ILE A 96 7.02 -31.77 -6.83
C ILE A 96 6.03 -32.89 -7.15
N TYR A 97 4.75 -32.56 -7.35
CA TYR A 97 3.75 -33.57 -7.70
C TYR A 97 4.02 -34.20 -9.06
N THR A 98 4.42 -33.43 -10.06
CA THR A 98 4.80 -33.99 -11.37
C THR A 98 5.94 -35.00 -11.23
N ILE A 99 6.98 -34.69 -10.43
CA ILE A 99 8.07 -35.62 -10.16
C ILE A 99 7.57 -36.88 -9.44
N LEU A 100 6.74 -36.73 -8.41
CA LEU A 100 6.16 -37.86 -7.68
C LEU A 100 5.29 -38.73 -8.58
N PHE A 101 4.44 -38.12 -9.42
CA PHE A 101 3.61 -38.84 -10.38
C PHE A 101 4.44 -39.61 -11.40
N TYR A 102 5.47 -38.99 -11.99
CA TYR A 102 6.38 -39.71 -12.89
C TYR A 102 7.11 -40.85 -12.19
N GLY A 103 7.54 -40.64 -10.94
CA GLY A 103 8.14 -41.69 -10.11
C GLY A 103 7.18 -42.85 -9.87
N PHE A 104 5.95 -42.57 -9.48
CA PHE A 104 4.93 -43.61 -9.24
C PHE A 104 4.57 -44.36 -10.52
N VAL A 105 4.47 -43.69 -11.66
CA VAL A 105 4.22 -44.35 -12.95
C VAL A 105 5.40 -45.24 -13.35
N ALA A 106 6.64 -44.84 -13.03
CA ALA A 106 7.84 -45.58 -13.41
C ALA A 106 8.11 -46.80 -12.52
N PHE A 107 7.76 -46.74 -11.23
CA PHE A 107 8.14 -47.75 -10.24
C PHE A 107 6.96 -48.56 -9.67
N THR A 108 5.72 -48.16 -9.92
CA THR A 108 4.55 -48.76 -9.28
C THR A 108 3.57 -49.31 -10.31
N ASP A 109 3.20 -50.59 -10.18
CA ASP A 109 2.22 -51.22 -11.06
C ASP A 109 0.81 -50.70 -10.71
N GLN A 110 0.18 -50.00 -11.64
CA GLN A 110 -1.14 -49.38 -11.44
C GLN A 110 -2.28 -50.39 -11.28
N SER A 111 -2.00 -51.68 -11.52
CA SER A 111 -2.98 -52.76 -11.36
C SER A 111 -3.13 -53.25 -9.92
N ASP A 112 -2.21 -52.88 -9.03
CA ASP A 112 -2.20 -53.32 -7.64
C ASP A 112 -2.81 -52.27 -6.69
N LEU A 113 -3.70 -52.71 -5.80
CA LEU A 113 -4.39 -51.84 -4.84
C LEU A 113 -3.45 -51.36 -3.73
N ASP A 114 -2.51 -52.20 -3.30
CA ASP A 114 -1.56 -51.89 -2.24
C ASP A 114 -0.61 -50.75 -2.67
N SER A 115 -0.24 -50.77 -3.94
CA SER A 115 0.52 -49.73 -4.63
C SER A 115 -0.20 -48.38 -4.67
N GLY A 116 -1.51 -48.37 -4.90
CA GLY A 116 -2.32 -47.14 -4.87
C GLY A 116 -2.39 -46.50 -3.48
N LEU A 117 -2.57 -47.33 -2.45
CA LEU A 117 -2.58 -46.89 -1.05
C LEU A 117 -1.25 -46.26 -0.62
N LEU A 118 -0.12 -46.84 -1.03
CA LEU A 118 1.20 -46.30 -0.73
C LEU A 118 1.40 -44.91 -1.35
N ASN A 119 0.97 -44.72 -2.59
CA ASN A 119 1.08 -43.44 -3.29
C ASN A 119 0.23 -42.34 -2.61
N ASP A 120 -0.99 -42.67 -2.19
CA ASP A 120 -1.86 -41.75 -1.44
C ASP A 120 -1.24 -41.38 -0.09
N PHE A 121 -0.65 -42.35 0.62
CA PHE A 121 0.02 -42.10 1.90
C PHE A 121 1.21 -41.15 1.75
N ILE A 122 2.04 -41.32 0.71
CA ILE A 122 3.17 -40.42 0.43
C ILE A 122 2.67 -39.00 0.13
N LEU A 123 1.60 -38.86 -0.67
CA LEU A 123 1.01 -37.55 -0.96
C LEU A 123 0.46 -36.86 0.29
N VAL A 124 -0.19 -37.61 1.18
CA VAL A 124 -0.66 -37.08 2.47
C VAL A 124 0.53 -36.60 3.31
N ILE A 125 1.63 -37.34 3.38
CA ILE A 125 2.85 -36.91 4.09
C ILE A 125 3.36 -35.58 3.53
N VAL A 126 3.45 -35.45 2.20
CA VAL A 126 3.92 -34.21 1.55
C VAL A 126 3.02 -33.02 1.92
N ILE A 127 1.70 -33.20 1.92
CA ILE A 127 0.74 -32.18 2.34
C ILE A 127 0.93 -31.82 3.82
N VAL A 128 1.11 -32.82 4.70
CA VAL A 128 1.32 -32.59 6.14
C VAL A 128 2.62 -31.84 6.40
N ILE A 129 3.71 -32.18 5.70
CA ILE A 129 4.98 -31.45 5.80
C ILE A 129 4.78 -29.99 5.37
N ALA A 130 4.14 -29.77 4.21
CA ALA A 130 3.83 -28.42 3.73
C ALA A 130 2.95 -27.63 4.70
N TYR A 131 2.02 -28.30 5.39
CA TYR A 131 1.20 -27.69 6.42
C TYR A 131 2.04 -27.28 7.63
N GLN A 132 2.87 -28.19 8.15
CA GLN A 132 3.72 -27.94 9.32
C GLN A 132 4.73 -26.83 9.06
N THR A 133 5.36 -26.78 7.89
CA THR A 133 6.29 -25.70 7.54
C THR A 133 5.58 -24.34 7.54
N THR A 134 4.34 -24.30 7.06
CA THR A 134 3.55 -23.06 7.01
C THR A 134 3.11 -22.60 8.41
N VAL A 135 2.76 -23.55 9.29
CA VAL A 135 2.30 -23.29 10.66
C VAL A 135 3.44 -22.98 11.62
N ALA A 136 4.59 -23.65 11.51
CA ALA A 136 5.74 -23.44 12.39
C ALA A 136 6.27 -21.99 12.33
N GLU A 137 6.16 -21.32 11.20
CA GLU A 137 6.46 -19.89 11.06
C GLU A 137 5.39 -18.95 11.69
N THR A 138 4.49 -19.46 12.52
CA THR A 138 3.37 -18.69 13.11
C THR A 138 3.55 -18.51 14.61
N ASP A 139 4.79 -18.59 15.10
CA ASP A 139 5.07 -18.25 16.48
C ASP A 139 4.64 -16.81 16.74
N SER A 140 3.69 -16.61 17.64
CA SER A 140 2.94 -15.35 17.74
C SER A 140 3.82 -14.18 18.14
N GLU A 141 4.86 -14.45 18.94
CA GLU A 141 5.85 -13.46 19.37
C GLU A 141 6.73 -13.04 18.19
N ALA A 142 7.36 -13.99 17.49
CA ALA A 142 8.19 -13.68 16.32
C ALA A 142 7.41 -12.97 15.20
N LEU A 143 6.13 -13.31 15.02
CA LEU A 143 5.25 -12.60 14.09
C LEU A 143 4.98 -11.17 14.56
N GLN A 144 4.76 -10.95 15.86
CA GLN A 144 4.51 -9.63 16.41
C GLN A 144 5.75 -8.74 16.31
N ASP A 145 6.93 -9.26 16.64
CA ASP A 145 8.20 -8.54 16.51
C ASP A 145 8.42 -8.11 15.06
N ARG A 146 8.19 -9.01 14.09
CA ARG A 146 8.25 -8.68 12.66
C ARG A 146 7.23 -7.63 12.24
N ILE A 147 6.03 -7.63 12.82
CA ILE A 147 5.03 -6.58 12.55
C ILE A 147 5.56 -5.24 13.04
N GLU A 148 6.08 -5.19 14.27
CA GLU A 148 6.57 -3.97 14.89
C GLU A 148 7.79 -3.40 14.14
N GLU A 149 8.74 -4.23 13.78
CA GLU A 149 9.91 -3.86 12.96
C GLU A 149 9.48 -3.28 11.61
N THR A 150 8.55 -3.94 10.92
CA THR A 150 8.06 -3.48 9.61
C THR A 150 7.30 -2.17 9.73
N VAL A 151 6.49 -2.00 10.79
CA VAL A 151 5.79 -0.73 11.07
C VAL A 151 6.81 0.38 11.33
N GLU A 152 7.88 0.10 12.08
CA GLU A 152 8.94 1.08 12.37
C GLU A 152 9.67 1.51 11.10
N GLN A 153 10.10 0.57 10.26
CA GLN A 153 10.76 0.87 8.98
C GLN A 153 9.87 1.73 8.07
N ILE A 154 8.59 1.39 7.95
CA ILE A 154 7.62 2.19 7.17
C ILE A 154 7.50 3.61 7.74
N MET A 155 7.44 3.76 9.07
CA MET A 155 7.35 5.07 9.71
C MET A 155 8.62 5.91 9.52
N VAL A 156 9.81 5.31 9.58
CA VAL A 156 11.08 6.00 9.30
C VAL A 156 11.08 6.54 7.87
N ASN A 157 10.69 5.72 6.89
CA ASN A 157 10.63 6.13 5.49
C ASN A 157 9.60 7.26 5.28
N LEU A 158 8.42 7.15 5.89
CA LEU A 158 7.40 8.20 5.83
C LEU A 158 7.89 9.52 6.44
N ASN A 159 8.56 9.48 7.59
CA ASN A 159 9.08 10.67 8.24
C ASN A 159 10.16 11.36 7.39
N ASN A 160 11.04 10.59 6.74
CA ASN A 160 12.05 11.14 5.84
C ASN A 160 11.40 11.86 4.66
N VAL A 161 10.38 11.26 4.03
CA VAL A 161 9.68 11.89 2.91
C VAL A 161 8.92 13.14 3.36
N ILE A 162 8.22 13.10 4.49
CA ILE A 162 7.50 14.27 5.01
C ILE A 162 8.48 15.39 5.35
N GLY A 163 9.63 15.09 5.98
CA GLY A 163 10.68 16.06 6.29
C GLY A 163 11.22 16.74 5.04
N MET A 164 11.49 15.99 3.98
CA MET A 164 11.91 16.56 2.70
C MET A 164 10.85 17.49 2.09
N VAL A 165 9.57 17.14 2.18
CA VAL A 165 8.51 18.00 1.66
C VAL A 165 8.34 19.26 2.54
N GLU A 166 8.48 19.14 3.87
CA GLU A 166 8.49 20.32 4.77
C GLU A 166 9.58 21.30 4.37
N GLU A 167 10.81 20.82 4.14
CA GLU A 167 11.92 21.66 3.68
C GLU A 167 11.62 22.33 2.34
N GLN A 168 11.03 21.61 1.39
CA GLN A 168 10.65 22.15 0.09
C GLN A 168 9.56 23.22 0.18
N ILE A 169 8.59 23.08 1.09
CA ILE A 169 7.56 24.10 1.31
C ILE A 169 8.20 25.37 1.88
N VAL A 170 9.08 25.24 2.89
CA VAL A 170 9.77 26.40 3.48
C VAL A 170 10.65 27.12 2.46
N LEU A 171 11.35 26.38 1.61
CA LEU A 171 12.13 26.95 0.52
C LEU A 171 11.24 27.67 -0.50
N ALA A 172 10.11 27.08 -0.87
CA ALA A 172 9.16 27.69 -1.80
C ALA A 172 8.54 28.96 -1.22
N GLU A 173 8.14 28.97 0.05
CA GLU A 173 7.64 30.17 0.75
C GLU A 173 8.69 31.28 0.77
N THR A 174 9.94 30.94 1.07
CA THR A 174 11.06 31.90 1.06
C THR A 174 11.30 32.47 -0.33
N LEU A 175 11.20 31.64 -1.38
CA LEU A 175 11.35 32.08 -2.77
C LEU A 175 10.21 33.01 -3.19
N VAL A 176 8.96 32.65 -2.88
CA VAL A 176 7.78 33.48 -3.18
C VAL A 176 7.84 34.81 -2.43
N ALA A 177 8.27 34.81 -1.17
CA ALA A 177 8.46 36.04 -0.40
C ALA A 177 9.54 36.95 -1.02
N LYS A 178 10.66 36.37 -1.49
CA LYS A 178 11.69 37.12 -2.22
C LYS A 178 11.17 37.69 -3.54
N MET A 179 10.43 36.91 -4.32
CA MET A 179 9.84 37.37 -5.58
C MET A 179 8.80 38.47 -5.36
N ARG A 180 7.94 38.36 -4.34
CA ARG A 180 7.01 39.45 -3.98
C ARG A 180 7.74 40.71 -3.62
N LYS A 181 8.79 40.62 -2.80
CA LYS A 181 9.61 41.78 -2.42
C LYS A 181 10.26 42.44 -3.64
N GLN A 182 10.83 41.65 -4.55
CA GLN A 182 11.41 42.18 -5.79
C GLN A 182 10.38 42.88 -6.69
N MET A 183 9.17 42.32 -6.82
CA MET A 183 8.09 42.98 -7.58
C MET A 183 7.57 44.25 -6.90
N GLU A 184 7.55 44.31 -5.57
CA GLU A 184 7.16 45.52 -4.83
C GLU A 184 8.24 46.61 -4.95
N ASP A 185 9.52 46.24 -4.89
CA ASP A 185 10.66 47.15 -5.09
C ASP A 185 10.69 47.69 -6.54
N GLU A 186 10.45 46.86 -7.56
CA GLU A 186 10.38 47.29 -8.97
C GLU A 186 9.18 48.20 -9.28
N ARG A 187 8.10 48.12 -8.47
CA ARG A 187 6.89 48.93 -8.67
C ARG A 187 6.92 50.25 -7.90
N GLY A 188 7.83 50.39 -6.94
CA GLY A 188 8.05 51.63 -6.17
C GLY A 188 8.90 52.67 -6.89
N ASP A 189 9.63 52.29 -7.94
CA ASP A 189 10.49 53.20 -8.72
C ASP A 189 9.74 53.91 -9.86
N ASP A 190 8.46 53.59 -10.11
CA ASP A 190 7.62 54.23 -11.14
C ASP A 190 6.79 55.43 -10.63
N GLU A 191 6.91 55.80 -9.35
CA GLU A 191 6.08 56.83 -8.71
C GLU A 191 6.87 58.11 -8.34
N TYR A 192 7.80 58.57 -9.19
CA TYR A 192 8.42 59.90 -9.08
C TYR A 192 8.84 60.49 -10.44
N GLU A 193 7.88 60.86 -11.30
CA GLU A 193 8.00 62.03 -12.21
C GLU A 193 6.65 62.33 -12.89
N SER A 194 5.80 63.11 -12.21
CA SER A 194 4.80 63.95 -12.86
C SER A 194 4.50 65.13 -11.94
N SER A 195 5.43 66.07 -11.94
CA SER A 195 5.32 67.40 -11.36
C SER A 195 4.09 68.16 -11.87
N ASP A 196 3.26 68.57 -10.92
CA ASP A 196 2.55 69.84 -10.82
C ASP A 196 2.40 70.68 -12.11
N GLU A 197 1.19 70.70 -12.66
CA GLU A 197 0.68 71.92 -13.29
C GLU A 197 -0.73 72.21 -12.75
N TYR A 198 -0.78 73.22 -11.89
CA TYR A 198 -1.98 73.85 -11.34
C TYR A 198 -2.82 74.47 -12.47
N SER A 199 -4.11 74.17 -12.50
CA SER A 199 -5.11 75.13 -13.00
C SER A 199 -6.41 74.96 -12.21
N ASP A 200 -6.63 75.91 -11.31
CA ASP A 200 -7.93 76.25 -10.73
C ASP A 200 -8.96 76.45 -11.84
N GLU A 201 -10.11 75.79 -11.74
CA GLU A 201 -11.39 76.37 -12.12
C GLU A 201 -12.51 75.71 -11.31
N GLU A 202 -13.08 76.50 -10.40
CA GLU A 202 -14.39 76.27 -9.79
C GLU A 202 -15.45 76.08 -10.88
N VAL A 203 -16.52 75.33 -10.60
CA VAL A 203 -17.93 75.79 -10.70
C VAL A 203 -18.93 74.64 -10.47
N GLN A 204 -19.82 74.90 -9.50
CA GLN A 204 -21.23 74.50 -9.32
C GLN A 204 -21.62 73.03 -9.24
N GLU A 205 -22.11 72.60 -8.08
CA GLU A 205 -23.55 72.60 -7.70
C GLU A 205 -24.42 71.77 -8.63
N GLY A 206 -25.00 70.69 -8.10
CA GLY A 206 -26.18 70.11 -8.73
C GLY A 206 -26.53 68.68 -8.34
N GLN A 207 -27.52 68.58 -7.46
CA GLN A 207 -28.54 67.52 -7.44
C GLN A 207 -28.20 66.14 -6.84
N MET A 208 -28.71 66.02 -5.60
CA MET A 208 -29.48 64.90 -5.05
C MET A 208 -30.12 63.97 -6.11
N VAL A 209 -30.24 62.67 -5.81
CA VAL A 209 -31.51 61.95 -5.58
C VAL A 209 -31.29 60.43 -5.39
N ALA A 210 -31.82 59.95 -4.26
CA ALA A 210 -32.46 58.66 -3.95
C ALA A 210 -31.86 57.27 -4.33
N HIS A 211 -31.68 56.45 -3.27
CA HIS A 211 -32.20 55.07 -3.03
C HIS A 211 -33.34 54.54 -3.96
N PRO A 212 -33.74 53.23 -3.91
CA PRO A 212 -33.14 52.01 -3.33
C PRO A 212 -33.33 50.70 -4.18
N GLN A 213 -32.82 49.59 -3.62
CA GLN A 213 -33.36 48.20 -3.55
C GLN A 213 -33.38 47.20 -4.74
N HIS A 214 -33.08 45.94 -4.34
CA HIS A 214 -33.57 44.64 -4.84
C HIS A 214 -33.02 44.15 -6.20
N GLN A 215 -32.74 42.85 -6.45
CA GLN A 215 -33.35 41.60 -5.98
C GLN A 215 -32.52 40.38 -6.49
N VAL A 216 -32.64 39.23 -5.80
CA VAL A 216 -32.69 37.82 -6.32
C VAL A 216 -31.38 37.24 -6.91
N ASN A 217 -30.85 36.10 -6.47
CA ASN A 217 -31.46 34.78 -6.20
C ASN A 217 -30.65 34.02 -5.13
#